data_AF-A0A2E3DYT7-F1
#
_entry.id   AF-A0A2E3DYT7-F1
#
_cell.length_a   1.000
_cell.length_b   1.000
_cell.length_c   1.000
_cell.angle_alpha   90.00
_cell.angle_beta   90.00
_cell.angle_gamma   90.00
#
_symmetry.space_group_name_H-M   'P 1'
#
loop_
_entity.id
_entity.type
_entity.pdbx_description
1 polymer ?
#
loop_
_entity_poly.entity_id
_entity_poly.type
_entity_poly.pdbx_seq_one_letter_code
_entity_poly.pdbx_strand_id
1 'polypeptide(L)'
;MEPVSTALAGIALVQQSVEFIKRNINTVQDIRQIFDMVDNALDGQQQINKDRWGNKNMIGQHKSAAHAVIDAKLANEQIEEMKNLIDMRFGFGTWQEILKLRADRIREEQEEEKRLARERRRRKKDIVESMQIIGIAAGGVILVLTVCFVLLSIWVR
;
A
#
# COMPACT_ATOMS: atom_id res chain seq x y z
N MET A 1 7.80 15.51 -4.63
CA MET A 1 8.10 15.12 -6.03
C MET A 1 7.03 15.74 -6.90
N GLU A 2 7.43 16.46 -7.95
CA GLU A 2 6.51 17.21 -8.81
C GLU A 2 5.60 16.25 -9.61
N PRO A 3 4.32 16.61 -9.88
CA PRO A 3 3.36 15.74 -10.57
C PRO A 3 3.84 15.32 -11.98
N VAL A 4 4.66 16.14 -12.64
CA VAL A 4 5.23 15.82 -13.97
C VAL A 4 6.26 14.69 -13.89
N SER A 5 7.05 14.62 -12.83
CA SER A 5 8.05 13.55 -12.64
C SER A 5 7.40 12.20 -12.31
N THR A 6 6.25 12.22 -11.65
CA THR A 6 5.49 11.00 -11.31
C THR A 6 4.83 10.43 -12.57
N ALA A 7 4.25 11.30 -13.40
CA ALA A 7 3.63 10.90 -14.66
C ALA A 7 4.66 10.31 -15.63
N LEU A 8 5.81 10.96 -15.77
CA LEU A 8 6.90 10.48 -16.62
C LEU A 8 7.45 9.12 -16.14
N ALA A 9 7.58 8.93 -14.83
CA ALA A 9 7.96 7.64 -14.26
C ALA A 9 6.91 6.56 -14.55
N GLY A 10 5.63 6.87 -14.42
CA GLY A 10 4.54 5.96 -14.76
C GLY A 10 4.53 5.57 -16.23
N ILE A 11 4.76 6.52 -17.14
CA ILE A 11 4.86 6.28 -18.59
C ILE A 11 6.05 5.36 -18.91
N ALA A 12 7.22 5.66 -18.37
CA ALA A 12 8.42 4.85 -18.57
C ALA A 12 8.22 3.41 -18.10
N LEU A 13 7.52 3.25 -16.98
CA LEU A 13 7.26 1.97 -16.35
C LEU A 13 6.24 1.13 -17.15
N VAL A 14 5.19 1.75 -17.69
CA VAL A 14 4.26 1.11 -18.64
C VAL A 14 5.01 0.67 -19.90
N GLN A 15 5.78 1.58 -20.51
CA GLN A 15 6.51 1.31 -21.75
C GLN A 15 7.50 0.17 -21.59
N GLN A 16 8.33 0.21 -20.54
CA GLN A 16 9.32 -0.82 -20.25
C GLN A 16 8.66 -2.19 -20.06
N SER A 17 7.53 -2.22 -19.35
CA SER A 17 6.81 -3.45 -19.05
C SER A 17 6.23 -4.09 -20.30
N VAL A 18 5.55 -3.28 -21.11
CA VAL A 18 4.93 -3.70 -22.36
C VAL A 18 5.99 -4.13 -23.37
N GLU A 19 7.10 -3.41 -23.48
CA GLU A 19 8.20 -3.76 -24.37
C GLU A 19 8.89 -5.06 -23.98
N PHE A 20 9.13 -5.28 -22.69
CA PHE A 20 9.66 -6.55 -22.20
C PHE A 20 8.74 -7.71 -22.57
N ILE A 21 7.43 -7.57 -22.34
CA ILE A 21 6.46 -8.60 -22.69
C ILE A 21 6.48 -8.83 -24.20
N LYS A 22 6.41 -7.79 -25.04
CA LYS A 22 6.52 -7.93 -26.50
C LYS A 22 7.74 -8.73 -26.94
N ARG A 23 8.91 -8.43 -26.36
CA ARG A 23 10.18 -9.08 -26.72
C ARG A 23 10.29 -10.52 -26.22
N ASN A 24 9.68 -10.84 -25.08
CA ASN A 24 9.88 -12.12 -24.39
C ASN A 24 8.64 -13.00 -24.32
N ILE A 25 7.48 -12.59 -24.85
CA ILE A 25 6.22 -13.34 -24.74
C ILE A 25 6.34 -14.77 -25.28
N ASN A 26 7.17 -14.98 -26.29
CA ASN A 26 7.40 -16.30 -26.90
C ASN A 26 8.37 -17.19 -26.11
N THR A 27 9.24 -16.60 -25.29
CA THR A 27 10.24 -17.34 -24.49
C THR A 27 9.71 -17.68 -23.10
N VAL A 28 8.76 -16.90 -22.60
CA VAL A 28 8.10 -17.16 -21.33
C VAL A 28 7.27 -18.45 -21.42
N GLN A 29 7.52 -19.35 -20.47
CA GLN A 29 6.84 -20.64 -20.34
C GLN A 29 5.68 -20.61 -19.35
N ASP A 30 5.74 -19.73 -18.34
CA ASP A 30 4.76 -19.62 -17.27
C ASP A 30 4.36 -18.15 -17.10
N ILE A 31 3.06 -17.90 -17.02
CA ILE A 31 2.44 -16.61 -16.73
C ILE A 31 3.04 -15.90 -15.51
N ARG A 32 3.48 -16.66 -14.50
CA ARG A 32 4.11 -16.13 -13.29
C ARG A 32 5.39 -15.34 -13.58
N GLN A 33 6.09 -15.65 -14.66
CA GLN A 33 7.34 -14.97 -15.03
C GLN A 33 7.10 -13.55 -15.57
N ILE A 34 5.90 -13.24 -16.05
CA ILE A 34 5.50 -11.90 -16.51
C ILE A 34 4.61 -11.18 -15.51
N PHE A 35 4.24 -11.83 -14.40
CA PHE A 35 3.32 -11.27 -13.41
C PHE A 35 3.81 -9.93 -12.85
N ASP A 36 5.07 -9.86 -12.40
CA ASP A 36 5.65 -8.62 -11.85
C ASP A 36 5.71 -7.51 -12.90
N MET A 37 5.86 -7.87 -14.18
CA MET A 37 5.89 -6.90 -15.28
C MET A 37 4.50 -6.36 -15.61
N VAL A 38 3.47 -7.22 -15.51
CA VAL A 38 2.07 -6.79 -15.61
C VAL A 38 1.71 -5.89 -14.43
N ASP A 39 2.11 -6.26 -13.21
CA ASP A 39 1.89 -5.45 -12.01
C ASP A 39 2.53 -4.06 -12.15
N ASN A 40 3.79 -4.01 -12.59
CA ASN A 40 4.45 -2.76 -12.93
C ASN A 40 3.62 -1.94 -13.92
N ALA A 41 3.28 -2.48 -15.09
CA ALA A 41 2.50 -1.75 -16.10
C ALA A 41 1.21 -1.15 -15.50
N LEU A 42 0.50 -1.90 -14.66
CA LEU A 42 -0.72 -1.43 -14.00
C LEU A 42 -0.46 -0.37 -12.92
N ASP A 43 0.65 -0.45 -12.19
CA ASP A 43 1.07 0.58 -11.23
C ASP A 43 1.42 1.89 -11.95
N GLY A 44 2.15 1.80 -13.07
CA GLY A 44 2.45 2.96 -13.90
C GLY A 44 1.18 3.63 -14.45
N GLN A 45 0.20 2.83 -14.90
CA GLN A 45 -1.11 3.32 -15.29
C GLN A 45 -1.85 4.02 -14.14
N GLN A 46 -1.78 3.47 -12.93
CA GLN A 46 -2.37 4.10 -11.75
C GLN A 46 -1.70 5.43 -11.41
N GLN A 47 -0.37 5.54 -11.54
CA GLN A 47 0.37 6.79 -11.34
C GLN A 47 -0.06 7.86 -12.34
N ILE A 48 -0.13 7.53 -13.63
CA ILE A 48 -0.59 8.45 -14.69
C ILE A 48 -2.03 8.92 -14.40
N ASN A 49 -2.92 8.01 -14.01
CA ASN A 49 -4.29 8.35 -13.65
C ASN A 49 -4.34 9.22 -12.39
N LYS A 50 -3.51 8.94 -11.39
CA LYS A 50 -3.43 9.73 -10.17
C LYS A 50 -2.96 11.15 -10.47
N ASP A 51 -2.01 11.35 -11.36
CA ASP A 51 -1.57 12.70 -11.74
C ASP A 51 -2.64 13.46 -12.53
N ARG A 52 -3.37 12.76 -13.42
CA ARG A 52 -4.53 13.31 -14.13
C ARG A 52 -5.61 13.84 -13.19
N TRP A 53 -5.96 13.09 -12.14
CA TRP A 53 -7.04 13.46 -11.21
C TRP A 53 -6.56 14.28 -10.00
N GLY A 54 -5.30 14.12 -9.61
CA GLY A 54 -4.65 14.76 -8.46
C GLY A 54 -4.32 16.22 -8.68
N ASN A 55 -4.22 16.67 -9.94
CA ASN A 55 -3.97 18.07 -10.30
C ASN A 55 -5.22 18.99 -10.18
N LYS A 56 -6.25 18.58 -9.44
CA LYS A 56 -7.50 19.32 -9.27
C LYS A 56 -7.36 20.70 -8.61
N ASN A 57 -6.23 20.99 -7.96
CA ASN A 57 -5.98 22.23 -7.22
C ASN A 57 -5.18 23.30 -8.00
N MET A 58 -4.76 23.04 -9.25
CA MET A 58 -4.01 24.03 -10.06
C MET A 58 -4.88 24.59 -11.18
N ILE A 59 -5.71 25.57 -10.82
CA ILE A 59 -6.43 26.47 -11.72
C ILE A 59 -5.38 27.23 -12.56
N GLY A 60 -5.05 26.75 -13.77
CA GLY A 60 -4.16 27.52 -14.66
C GLY A 60 -3.52 26.80 -15.84
N GLN A 61 -3.41 25.46 -15.87
CA GLN A 61 -2.65 24.77 -16.93
C GLN A 61 -3.53 23.90 -17.84
N HIS A 62 -4.27 24.53 -18.76
CA HIS A 62 -5.08 23.82 -19.76
C HIS A 62 -4.23 22.95 -20.71
N LYS A 63 -2.97 23.34 -20.99
CA LYS A 63 -2.03 22.51 -21.76
C LYS A 63 -1.64 21.22 -21.01
N SER A 64 -1.37 21.30 -19.70
CA SER A 64 -1.01 20.12 -18.89
C SER A 64 -2.15 19.11 -18.80
N ALA A 65 -3.39 19.59 -18.68
CA ALA A 65 -4.57 18.71 -18.62
C ALA A 65 -4.77 17.90 -19.92
N ALA A 66 -4.56 18.53 -21.08
CA ALA A 66 -4.66 17.83 -22.38
C ALA A 66 -3.57 16.76 -22.53
N HIS A 67 -2.31 17.08 -22.18
CA HIS A 67 -1.22 16.11 -22.21
C HIS A 67 -1.47 14.93 -21.26
N ALA A 68 -1.91 15.19 -20.02
CA ALA A 68 -2.23 14.11 -19.07
C ALA A 68 -3.36 13.18 -19.56
N VAL A 69 -4.32 13.70 -20.31
CA VAL A 69 -5.37 12.86 -20.94
C VAL A 69 -4.80 12.04 -22.09
N ILE A 70 -3.92 12.61 -22.92
CA ILE A 70 -3.25 11.90 -24.02
C ILE A 70 -2.38 10.78 -23.45
N ASP A 71 -1.56 11.08 -22.45
CA ASP A 71 -0.66 10.11 -21.82
C ASP A 71 -1.44 8.95 -21.18
N ALA A 72 -2.56 9.26 -20.50
CA ALA A 72 -3.43 8.23 -19.95
C ALA A 72 -4.06 7.35 -21.05
N LYS A 73 -4.48 7.94 -22.17
CA LYS A 73 -5.00 7.16 -23.30
C LYS A 73 -3.93 6.28 -23.94
N LEU A 74 -2.73 6.81 -24.14
CA LEU A 74 -1.62 6.07 -24.71
C LEU A 74 -1.19 4.90 -23.80
N ALA A 75 -1.14 5.12 -22.49
CA ALA A 75 -0.86 4.05 -21.54
C ALA A 75 -1.95 2.96 -21.55
N ASN A 76 -3.23 3.35 -21.66
CA ASN A 76 -4.32 2.38 -21.77
C ASN A 76 -4.21 1.53 -23.04
N GLU A 77 -3.87 2.15 -24.18
CA GLU A 77 -3.66 1.45 -25.45
C GLU A 77 -2.51 0.44 -25.36
N GLN A 78 -1.38 0.83 -24.77
CA GLN A 78 -0.24 -0.08 -24.57
C GLN A 78 -0.58 -1.27 -23.66
N ILE A 79 -1.39 -1.04 -22.62
CA ILE A 79 -1.87 -2.09 -21.73
C ILE A 79 -2.85 -3.01 -22.44
N GLU A 80 -3.72 -2.47 -23.29
CA GLU A 80 -4.64 -3.27 -24.11
C GLU A 80 -3.87 -4.14 -25.11
N GLU A 81 -2.84 -3.60 -25.75
CA GLU A 81 -1.95 -4.36 -26.62
C GLU A 81 -1.24 -5.49 -25.85
N MET A 82 -0.70 -5.18 -24.67
CA MET A 82 -0.08 -6.17 -23.78
C MET A 82 -1.06 -7.26 -23.35
N LYS A 83 -2.30 -6.90 -22.99
CA LYS A 83 -3.37 -7.86 -22.69
C LYS A 83 -3.60 -8.79 -23.88
N ASN A 84 -3.73 -8.25 -25.09
CA ASN A 84 -3.97 -9.05 -26.29
C ASN A 84 -2.81 -10.04 -26.53
N LEU A 85 -1.55 -9.61 -26.34
CA LEU A 85 -0.38 -10.48 -26.46
C LEU A 85 -0.41 -11.62 -25.43
N ILE A 86 -0.76 -11.32 -24.18
CA ILE A 86 -0.87 -12.31 -23.10
C ILE A 86 -1.98 -13.32 -23.40
N ASP A 87 -3.18 -12.84 -23.73
CA ASP A 87 -4.33 -13.71 -24.04
C ASP A 87 -4.08 -14.55 -25.30
N MET A 88 -3.43 -14.00 -26.32
CA MET A 88 -3.06 -14.76 -27.53
C MET A 88 -2.03 -15.86 -27.24
N ARG A 89 -1.09 -15.61 -26.32
CA ARG A 89 -0.02 -16.57 -25.99
C ARG A 89 -0.51 -17.69 -25.07
N PHE A 90 -1.22 -17.33 -24.01
CA PHE A 90 -1.55 -18.24 -22.90
C PHE A 90 -3.01 -18.69 -22.90
N GLY A 91 -3.85 -18.12 -23.77
CA GLY A 91 -5.27 -18.43 -23.89
C GLY A 91 -6.15 -17.28 -23.41
N PHE A 92 -7.34 -17.16 -24.00
CA PHE A 92 -8.29 -16.11 -23.65
C PHE A 92 -8.70 -16.18 -22.17
N GLY A 93 -8.69 -15.03 -21.50
CA GLY A 93 -9.05 -14.93 -20.08
C GLY A 93 -7.86 -15.01 -19.13
N THR A 94 -6.67 -15.34 -19.64
CA THR A 94 -5.42 -15.36 -18.87
C THR A 94 -5.16 -14.00 -18.22
N TRP A 95 -5.35 -12.90 -18.95
CA TRP A 95 -5.23 -11.56 -18.40
C TRP A 95 -6.14 -11.32 -17.19
N GLN A 96 -7.39 -11.79 -17.25
CA GLN A 96 -8.35 -11.62 -16.15
C GLN A 96 -7.95 -12.44 -14.92
N GLU A 97 -7.35 -13.61 -15.13
CA GLU A 97 -6.80 -14.41 -14.05
C GLU A 97 -5.63 -13.68 -13.36
N ILE A 98 -4.72 -13.06 -14.12
CA ILE A 98 -3.64 -12.21 -13.55
C ILE A 98 -4.24 -11.10 -12.69
N LEU A 99 -5.23 -10.38 -13.21
CA LEU A 99 -5.89 -9.30 -12.47
C LEU A 99 -6.55 -9.79 -11.18
N LYS A 100 -7.14 -10.99 -11.20
CA LYS A 100 -7.73 -11.61 -10.02
C LYS A 100 -6.66 -11.95 -8.99
N LEU A 101 -5.57 -12.62 -9.41
CA LEU A 101 -4.45 -12.96 -8.53
C LEU A 101 -3.82 -11.72 -7.89
N ARG A 102 -3.66 -10.64 -8.68
CA ARG A 102 -3.21 -9.34 -8.17
C ARG A 102 -4.17 -8.77 -7.14
N ALA A 103 -5.47 -8.80 -7.42
CA ALA A 103 -6.48 -8.32 -6.49
C ALA A 103 -6.51 -9.13 -5.19
N ASP A 104 -6.31 -10.45 -5.27
CA ASP A 104 -6.23 -11.34 -4.11
C ASP A 104 -4.97 -11.04 -3.29
N ARG A 105 -3.79 -10.89 -3.91
CA ARG A 105 -2.54 -10.47 -3.23
C ARG A 105 -2.73 -9.15 -2.46
N ILE A 106 -3.30 -8.13 -3.12
CA ILE A 106 -3.54 -6.82 -2.49
C ILE A 106 -4.50 -6.93 -1.31
N ARG A 107 -5.50 -7.82 -1.37
CA ARG A 107 -6.43 -8.05 -0.25
C ARG A 107 -5.72 -8.73 0.92
N GLU A 108 -4.93 -9.75 0.65
CA GLU A 108 -4.17 -10.48 1.67
C GLU A 108 -3.23 -9.53 2.42
N GLU A 109 -2.47 -8.70 1.70
CA GLU A 109 -1.59 -7.68 2.30
C GLU A 109 -2.39 -6.69 3.17
N GLN A 110 -3.53 -6.19 2.69
CA GLN A 110 -4.38 -5.30 3.47
C GLN A 110 -4.97 -5.97 4.72
N GLU A 111 -5.31 -7.25 4.65
CA GLU A 111 -5.81 -8.01 5.79
C GLU A 111 -4.71 -8.25 6.83
N GLU A 112 -3.50 -8.60 6.40
CA GLU A 112 -2.33 -8.72 7.26
C GLU A 112 -1.99 -7.41 7.95
N GLU A 113 -1.96 -6.29 7.23
CA GLU A 113 -1.76 -4.96 7.81
C GLU A 113 -2.81 -4.62 8.87
N LYS A 114 -4.09 -4.92 8.59
CA LYS A 114 -5.18 -4.73 9.57
C LYS A 114 -5.00 -5.63 10.79
N ARG A 115 -4.57 -6.88 10.62
CA ARG A 115 -4.29 -7.80 11.74
C ARG A 115 -3.14 -7.30 12.59
N LEU A 116 -2.02 -6.92 11.98
CA LEU A 116 -0.87 -6.34 12.67
C LEU A 116 -1.23 -5.04 13.38
N ALA A 117 -2.05 -4.17 12.77
CA ALA A 117 -2.54 -2.95 13.40
C ALA A 117 -3.43 -3.25 14.62
N ARG A 118 -4.28 -4.26 14.56
CA ARG A 118 -5.12 -4.72 15.69
C ARG A 118 -4.25 -5.29 16.82
N GLU A 119 -3.25 -6.10 16.51
CA GLU A 119 -2.33 -6.66 17.51
C GLU A 119 -1.49 -5.58 18.19
N ARG A 120 -0.96 -4.62 17.42
CA ARG A 120 -0.25 -3.45 17.99
C ARG A 120 -1.14 -2.65 18.92
N ARG A 121 -2.43 -2.47 18.59
CA ARG A 121 -3.40 -1.79 19.46
C ARG A 121 -3.68 -2.59 20.74
N ARG A 122 -3.78 -3.93 20.67
CA ARG A 122 -3.96 -4.79 21.85
C ARG A 122 -2.75 -4.73 22.77
N ARG A 123 -1.54 -4.94 22.25
CA ARG A 123 -0.29 -4.84 23.04
C ARG A 123 -0.15 -3.49 23.76
N LYS A 124 -0.52 -2.39 23.10
CA LYS A 124 -0.52 -1.07 23.73
C LYS A 124 -1.51 -0.98 24.90
N LYS A 125 -2.71 -1.57 24.77
CA LYS A 125 -3.67 -1.64 25.88
C LYS A 125 -3.13 -2.49 27.03
N ASP A 126 -2.60 -3.67 26.73
CA ASP A 126 -2.07 -4.58 27.76
C ASP A 126 -0.91 -3.93 28.56
N ILE A 127 -0.04 -3.17 27.88
CA ILE A 127 1.05 -2.42 28.54
C ILE A 127 0.48 -1.31 29.43
N VAL A 128 -0.50 -0.53 28.95
CA VAL A 128 -1.11 0.55 29.72
C VAL A 128 -1.86 0.00 30.94
N GLU A 129 -2.64 -1.06 30.76
CA GLU A 129 -3.36 -1.73 31.84
C GLU A 129 -2.39 -2.31 32.88
N SER A 130 -1.33 -3.00 32.44
CA SER A 130 -0.29 -3.52 33.35
C SER A 130 0.37 -2.40 34.14
N MET A 131 0.66 -1.27 33.49
CA MET A 131 1.28 -0.10 34.13
C MET A 131 0.34 0.56 35.13
N GLN A 132 -0.96 0.65 34.83
CA GLN A 132 -1.97 1.15 35.76
C GLN A 132 -2.12 0.24 36.98
N ILE A 133 -2.16 -1.08 36.79
CA ILE A 133 -2.24 -2.05 37.88
C ILE A 133 -1.03 -1.94 38.80
N ILE A 134 0.19 -1.90 38.24
CA ILE A 134 1.43 -1.72 39.01
C ILE A 134 1.42 -0.38 39.74
N GLY A 135 0.98 0.71 39.09
CA GLY A 135 0.91 2.04 39.69
C GLY A 135 -0.06 2.10 40.89
N ILE A 136 -1.25 1.51 40.76
CA ILE A 136 -2.24 1.44 41.84
C ILE A 136 -1.72 0.58 42.99
N ALA A 137 -1.13 -0.58 42.70
CA ALA A 137 -0.56 -1.47 43.73
C ALA A 137 0.57 -0.78 44.50
N ALA A 138 1.51 -0.14 43.81
CA ALA A 138 2.61 0.59 44.43
C ALA A 138 2.11 1.78 45.29
N GLY A 139 1.15 2.55 44.78
CA GLY A 139 0.54 3.65 45.52
C GLY A 139 -0.16 3.19 46.81
N GLY A 140 -0.88 2.07 46.75
CA GLY A 140 -1.53 1.47 47.92
C GLY A 140 -0.54 1.05 49.01
N VAL A 141 0.56 0.39 48.63
CA VAL A 141 1.62 0.00 49.58
C VAL A 141 2.25 1.22 50.25
N ILE A 142 2.59 2.25 49.48
CA ILE A 142 3.17 3.49 50.02
C ILE A 142 2.20 4.15 51.02
N LEU A 143 0.91 4.21 50.69
CA LEU A 143 -0.11 4.81 51.55
C LEU A 143 -0.25 4.04 52.88
N VAL A 144 -0.24 2.71 52.84
CA VAL A 144 -0.29 1.89 54.06
C VAL A 144 0.95 2.12 54.93
N LEU A 145 2.14 2.15 54.32
CA LEU A 145 3.39 2.39 55.04
C LEU A 145 3.43 3.77 55.70
N THR A 146 2.98 4.82 55.00
CA THR A 146 2.94 6.18 55.56
C THR A 146 1.94 6.30 56.71
N VAL A 147 0.74 5.70 56.58
CA VAL A 147 -0.26 5.67 57.66
C VAL A 147 0.27 4.91 58.88
N CYS A 148 0.87 3.73 58.68
CA CYS A 148 1.49 2.98 59.79
C CYS A 148 2.60 3.77 60.48
N PHE A 149 3.46 4.46 59.71
CA PHE A 149 4.53 5.28 60.28
C PHE A 149 3.99 6.43 61.13
N VAL A 150 2.95 7.13 60.67
CA VAL A 150 2.30 8.22 61.42
C VAL A 150 1.63 7.71 62.69
N LEU A 151 0.96 6.56 62.65
CA LEU A 151 0.35 5.98 63.85
C LEU A 151 1.39 5.56 64.89
N LEU A 152 2.51 4.97 64.45
CA LEU A 152 3.62 4.61 65.34
C LEU A 152 4.29 5.85 65.95
N SER A 153 4.48 6.92 65.19
CA SER A 153 5.09 8.16 65.71
C SER A 153 4.22 8.87 66.74
N ILE A 154 2.90 8.76 66.63
CA ILE A 154 1.95 9.26 67.63
C ILE A 154 1.99 8.41 68.90
N TRP A 155 2.12 7.09 68.79
CA TRP A 155 2.13 6.18 69.94
C TRP A 155 3.43 6.23 70.76
N VAL A 156 4.55 6.58 70.13
CA VAL A 156 5.88 6.68 70.77
C VAL A 156 6.10 8.00 71.53
N ARG A 157 5.25 9.01 71.32
CA ARG A 157 5.40 10.37 71.87
C ARG A 157 4.44 10.64 73.02
#